data_AF-A0A3M1C5N9-F1
#
_entry.id   AF-A0A3M1C5N9-F1
#
_cell.length_a   1.000
_cell.length_b   1.000
_cell.length_c   1.000
_cell.angle_alpha   90.00
_cell.angle_beta   90.00
_cell.angle_gamma   90.00
#
_symmetry.space_group_name_H-M   'P 1'
#
loop_
_entity.id
_entity.type
_entity.pdbx_description
1 polymer ?
#
loop_
_entity_poly.entity_id
_entity_poly.type
_entity_poly.pdbx_seq_one_letter_code
_entity_poly.pdbx_strand_id
1 'polypeptide(L)'
;LSPGPRGWPCPPAAIPHVWLDRPPPGARVTVAGLVMVRQRPGTANGVIFITLEDETGIANVIVWRKAYERFRRAVVAGRALRVTGRLQRESGVVQIIAETIEDISPLLDTLALPPEHSESGGPRLGGTSP
;
A
#
# COMPACT_ATOMS: atom_id res chain seq x y z
N LEU A 1 -12.02 10.30 -0.86
CA LEU A 1 -12.19 9.22 0.13
C LEU A 1 -12.98 9.81 1.30
N SER A 2 -14.17 9.30 1.63
CA SER A 2 -14.92 9.81 2.80
C SER A 2 -14.47 9.04 4.05
N PRO A 3 -14.07 9.69 5.15
CA PRO A 3 -13.66 8.98 6.35
C PRO A 3 -14.86 8.21 6.92
N GLY A 4 -14.72 6.89 7.06
CA GLY A 4 -15.74 6.06 7.72
C GLY A 4 -15.94 6.44 9.19
N PRO A 5 -16.76 5.70 9.95
CA PRO A 5 -17.16 6.05 11.33
C PRO A 5 -16.00 6.24 12.32
N ARG A 6 -14.79 5.76 12.02
CA ARG A 6 -13.58 6.00 12.83
C ARG A 6 -12.85 7.29 12.51
N GLY A 7 -13.16 7.98 11.40
CA GLY A 7 -12.41 9.16 10.94
C GLY A 7 -11.25 8.84 9.98
N TRP A 8 -10.95 7.55 9.74
CA TRP A 8 -9.93 7.09 8.79
C TRP A 8 -10.22 5.65 8.24
N PRO A 9 -9.62 5.25 7.11
CA PRO A 9 -9.75 3.91 6.54
C PRO A 9 -9.18 2.81 7.47
N CYS A 10 -9.92 1.72 7.64
CA CYS A 10 -9.48 0.56 8.42
C CYS A 10 -8.99 -0.57 7.52
N PRO A 11 -8.03 -1.39 7.97
CA PRO A 11 -7.62 -2.59 7.25
C PRO A 11 -8.83 -3.43 6.79
N PRO A 12 -8.84 -3.93 5.53
CA PRO A 12 -7.74 -3.94 4.57
C PRO A 12 -7.61 -2.66 3.71
N ALA A 13 -8.46 -1.66 3.92
CA ALA A 13 -8.40 -0.41 3.16
C ALA A 13 -7.17 0.39 3.56
N ALA A 14 -6.41 0.86 2.56
CA ALA A 14 -5.22 1.66 2.79
C ALA A 14 -5.58 3.07 3.27
N ILE A 15 -4.91 3.53 4.33
CA ILE A 15 -4.93 4.93 4.77
C ILE A 15 -3.88 5.70 3.95
N PRO A 16 -4.24 6.84 3.32
CA PRO A 16 -3.27 7.73 2.69
C PRO A 16 -2.28 8.30 3.72
N HIS A 17 -1.04 8.56 3.31
CA HIS A 17 -0.02 9.13 4.17
C HIS A 17 -0.51 10.38 4.93
N VAL A 18 -1.17 11.31 4.24
CA VAL A 18 -1.68 12.56 4.84
C VAL A 18 -2.63 12.37 6.02
N TRP A 19 -3.17 11.17 6.23
CA TRP A 19 -4.06 10.86 7.36
C TRP A 19 -3.42 9.99 8.44
N LEU A 20 -2.14 9.69 8.34
CA LEU A 20 -1.44 8.87 9.36
C LEU A 20 -1.35 9.55 10.73
N ASP A 21 -1.64 10.84 10.82
CA ASP A 21 -1.77 11.57 12.08
C ASP A 21 -3.07 11.27 12.84
N ARG A 22 -4.12 10.77 12.17
CA ARG A 22 -5.45 10.54 12.76
C ARG A 22 -5.55 9.32 13.67
N PRO A 23 -5.04 8.12 13.30
CA PRO A 23 -5.20 6.94 14.14
C PRO A 23 -4.40 7.08 15.43
N PRO A 24 -4.90 6.63 16.60
CA PRO A 24 -4.14 6.68 17.84
C PRO A 24 -2.88 5.79 17.76
N PRO A 25 -1.83 6.04 18.57
CA PRO A 25 -0.67 5.15 18.64
C PRO A 25 -1.09 3.71 18.94
N GLY A 26 -0.44 2.75 18.29
CA GLY A 26 -0.76 1.32 18.39
C GLY A 26 -1.94 0.85 17.53
N ALA A 27 -2.67 1.77 16.88
CA ALA A 27 -3.73 1.44 15.95
C ALA A 27 -3.21 0.57 14.80
N ARG A 28 -4.03 -0.40 14.41
CA ARG A 28 -3.74 -1.25 13.25
C ARG A 28 -4.23 -0.56 11.98
N VAL A 29 -3.32 -0.32 11.05
CA VAL A 29 -3.55 0.40 9.79
C VAL A 29 -3.00 -0.38 8.61
N THR A 30 -3.49 -0.08 7.42
CA THR A 30 -2.92 -0.57 6.16
C THR A 30 -2.42 0.64 5.38
N VAL A 31 -1.18 0.61 4.92
CA VAL A 31 -0.64 1.60 3.96
C VAL A 31 -0.36 0.88 2.64
N ALA A 32 -0.42 1.59 1.53
CA ALA A 32 -0.04 1.06 0.22
C ALA A 32 0.71 2.12 -0.55
N GLY A 33 1.76 1.73 -1.28
CA GLY A 33 2.56 2.67 -2.04
C GLY A 33 3.68 2.01 -2.84
N LEU A 34 4.32 2.82 -3.69
CA LEU A 34 5.54 2.44 -4.41
C LEU A 34 6.69 2.30 -3.44
N VAL A 35 7.55 1.31 -3.64
CA VAL A 35 8.72 1.15 -2.79
C VAL A 35 9.87 2.00 -3.29
N MET A 36 10.25 3.00 -2.50
CA MET A 36 11.31 3.95 -2.85
C MET A 36 12.67 3.48 -2.35
N VAL A 37 12.74 3.05 -1.09
CA VAL A 37 14.00 2.72 -0.42
C VAL A 37 13.85 1.47 0.42
N ARG A 38 14.91 0.65 0.46
CA ARG A 38 15.09 -0.46 1.39
C ARG A 38 16.43 -0.32 2.09
N GLN A 39 16.43 -0.28 3.41
CA GLN A 39 17.65 -0.22 4.21
C GLN A 39 17.68 -1.39 5.17
N ARG A 40 18.84 -2.04 5.27
CA ARG A 40 19.13 -3.07 6.26
C ARG A 40 20.44 -2.74 6.94
N PRO A 41 20.44 -1.84 7.95
CA PRO A 41 21.65 -1.48 8.65
C PRO A 41 22.29 -2.71 9.30
N GLY A 42 23.62 -2.87 9.16
CA GLY A 42 24.34 -4.03 9.70
C GLY A 42 24.22 -4.18 11.23
N THR A 43 23.94 -3.08 11.93
CA THR A 43 23.81 -3.00 13.39
C THR A 43 22.38 -3.20 13.92
N ALA A 44 21.37 -3.25 13.05
CA ALA A 44 19.96 -3.23 13.46
C ALA A 44 19.36 -4.63 13.72
N ASN A 45 20.16 -5.62 14.15
CA ASN A 45 19.69 -6.98 14.50
C ASN A 45 18.77 -7.64 13.43
N GLY A 46 19.02 -7.36 12.15
CA GLY A 46 18.24 -7.93 11.05
C GLY A 46 16.92 -7.22 10.75
N VAL A 47 16.66 -6.03 11.32
CA VAL A 47 15.56 -5.15 10.93
C VAL A 47 15.78 -4.58 9.54
N ILE A 48 14.69 -4.47 8.78
CA ILE A 48 14.65 -3.82 7.48
C ILE A 48 13.70 -2.62 7.57
N PHE A 49 14.14 -1.49 7.03
CA PHE A 49 13.34 -0.30 6.85
C PHE A 49 12.93 -0.21 5.38
N ILE A 50 11.64 0.04 5.14
CA ILE A 50 11.09 0.25 3.80
C ILE A 50 10.40 1.60 3.78
N THR A 51 10.70 2.43 2.80
CA THR A 51 9.97 3.67 2.53
C THR A 51 8.99 3.42 1.40
N LEU A 52 7.69 3.61 1.68
CA LEU A 52 6.62 3.58 0.70
C LEU A 52 6.20 5.00 0.35
N GLU A 53 5.88 5.26 -0.91
CA GLU A 53 5.38 6.55 -1.37
C GLU A 53 3.98 6.40 -1.99
N ASP A 54 3.08 7.28 -1.60
CA ASP A 54 1.81 7.55 -2.26
C ASP A 54 1.77 9.02 -2.71
N GLU A 55 0.70 9.43 -3.39
CA GLU A 55 0.56 10.80 -3.90
C GLU A 55 0.49 11.88 -2.81
N THR A 56 0.32 11.48 -1.55
CA THR A 56 0.18 12.36 -0.39
C THR A 56 1.41 12.40 0.51
N GLY A 57 2.41 11.54 0.28
CA GLY A 57 3.71 11.56 0.96
C GLY A 57 4.32 10.17 1.20
N ILE A 58 5.22 10.08 2.17
CA ILE A 58 6.03 8.87 2.43
C ILE A 58 5.66 8.17 3.75
N ALA A 59 5.36 6.88 3.68
CA ALA A 59 5.15 6.02 4.85
C ALA A 59 6.40 5.18 5.15
N ASN A 60 6.91 5.28 6.37
CA ASN A 60 8.04 4.48 6.84
C ASN A 60 7.55 3.17 7.46
N VAL A 61 8.06 2.05 6.99
CA VAL A 61 7.70 0.71 7.44
C VAL A 61 8.91 0.03 8.07
N ILE A 62 8.73 -0.46 9.30
CA ILE A 62 9.71 -1.31 9.98
C ILE A 62 9.31 -2.77 9.81
N VAL A 63 10.22 -3.57 9.28
CA VAL A 63 10.05 -5.01 9.10
C VAL A 63 11.04 -5.75 9.99
N TRP A 64 10.54 -6.34 11.07
CA TRP A 64 11.32 -7.19 11.96
C TRP A 64 11.65 -8.53 11.31
N ARG A 65 12.71 -9.20 11.80
CA ARG A 65 13.21 -10.48 11.28
C ARG A 65 12.12 -11.51 11.00
N LYS A 66 11.21 -11.72 11.96
CA LYS A 66 10.09 -12.68 11.84
C LYS A 66 9.14 -12.34 10.68
N ALA A 67 8.81 -11.06 10.50
CA ALA A 67 7.97 -10.61 9.39
C ALA A 67 8.73 -10.74 8.07
N TYR A 68 10.00 -10.37 8.04
CA TYR A 68 10.85 -10.54 6.85
C TYR A 68 10.95 -12.00 6.42
N GLU A 69 11.21 -12.93 7.34
CA GLU A 69 11.28 -14.36 7.06
C GLU A 69 9.98 -14.87 6.43
N ARG A 70 8.82 -14.40 6.93
CA ARG A 70 7.50 -14.77 6.41
C ARG A 70 7.19 -14.16 5.04
N PHE A 71 7.57 -12.91 4.81
CA PHE A 71 7.20 -12.13 3.62
C PHE A 71 8.40 -11.82 2.72
N ARG A 72 9.44 -12.68 2.75
CA ARG A 72 10.74 -12.44 2.11
C ARG A 72 10.63 -12.00 0.66
N ARG A 73 9.80 -12.70 -0.13
CA ARG A 73 9.62 -12.40 -1.56
C ARG A 73 9.09 -10.98 -1.77
N ALA A 74 8.02 -10.60 -1.08
CA ALA A 74 7.44 -9.26 -1.18
C ALA A 74 8.44 -8.18 -0.72
N VAL A 75 9.11 -8.41 0.42
CA VAL A 75 10.10 -7.47 0.95
C VAL A 75 11.27 -7.25 0.00
N VAL A 76 11.79 -8.31 -0.65
CA VAL A 76 12.96 -8.19 -1.53
C VAL A 76 12.59 -7.65 -2.92
N ALA A 77 11.51 -8.15 -3.53
CA ALA A 77 11.25 -7.94 -4.95
C ALA A 77 10.09 -6.97 -5.26
N GLY A 78 9.21 -6.68 -4.29
CA GLY A 78 8.00 -5.90 -4.56
C GLY A 78 8.30 -4.46 -4.99
N ARG A 79 7.80 -4.03 -6.13
CA ARG A 79 7.88 -2.63 -6.60
C ARG A 79 6.80 -1.75 -5.97
N ALA A 80 5.66 -2.35 -5.63
CA ALA A 80 4.60 -1.73 -4.85
C ALA A 80 4.15 -2.70 -3.76
N LEU A 81 3.91 -2.19 -2.55
CA LEU A 81 3.54 -3.00 -1.40
C LEU A 81 2.26 -2.47 -0.75
N ARG A 82 1.42 -3.39 -0.29
CA ARG A 82 0.38 -3.13 0.71
C ARG A 82 0.85 -3.72 2.03
N VAL A 83 0.99 -2.87 3.05
CA VAL A 83 1.49 -3.26 4.37
C VAL A 83 0.42 -3.00 5.40
N THR A 84 0.01 -4.05 6.11
CA THR A 84 -0.82 -3.93 7.31
C THR A 84 0.06 -4.07 8.54
N GLY A 85 -0.09 -3.17 9.50
CA GLY A 85 0.77 -3.12 10.66
C GLY A 85 0.26 -2.19 11.76
N ARG A 86 1.08 -2.02 12.79
CA ARG A 86 0.78 -1.12 13.91
C ARG A 86 1.47 0.21 13.73
N LEU A 87 0.70 1.27 13.87
CA LEU A 87 1.21 2.63 13.84
C LEU A 87 1.96 2.94 15.13
N GLN A 88 3.21 3.38 15.02
CA GLN A 88 4.02 3.90 16.11
C GLN A 88 4.41 5.35 15.83
N ARG A 89 4.56 6.13 16.89
CA ARG A 89 5.06 7.50 16.84
C ARG A 89 6.29 7.58 17.72
N GLU A 90 7.42 7.92 17.12
CA GLU A 90 8.68 8.06 17.85
C GLU A 90 9.37 9.33 17.38
N SER A 91 9.69 10.23 18.32
CA SER A 91 10.37 11.50 18.04
C SER A 91 9.71 12.33 16.92
N GLY A 92 8.37 12.31 16.85
CA GLY A 92 7.60 13.05 15.85
C GLY A 92 7.45 12.34 14.49
N VAL A 93 8.08 11.18 14.30
CA VAL A 93 8.00 10.40 13.06
C VAL A 93 6.97 9.28 13.22
N VAL A 94 6.05 9.19 12.27
CA VAL A 94 5.10 8.07 12.17
C VAL A 94 5.75 6.90 11.43
N GLN A 95 5.67 5.71 12.01
CA GLN A 95 6.21 4.47 11.46
C GLN A 95 5.18 3.35 11.56
N ILE A 96 5.20 2.41 10.62
CA ILE A 96 4.31 1.25 10.60
C ILE A 96 5.15 0.00 10.89
N ILE A 97 4.89 -0.66 12.02
CA ILE A 97 5.47 -1.96 12.33
C ILE A 97 4.72 -3.03 11.54
N ALA A 98 5.37 -3.62 10.54
CA ALA A 98 4.74 -4.54 9.62
C ALA A 98 4.31 -5.86 10.30
N GLU A 99 3.04 -6.23 10.09
CA GLU A 99 2.47 -7.53 10.50
C GLU A 99 2.15 -8.41 9.29
N THR A 100 1.65 -7.81 8.20
CA THR A 100 1.38 -8.46 6.91
C THR A 100 1.91 -7.59 5.79
N ILE A 101 2.58 -8.20 4.81
CA ILE A 101 3.14 -7.52 3.64
C ILE A 101 2.68 -8.26 2.40
N GLU A 102 2.06 -7.54 1.48
CA GLU A 102 1.54 -8.05 0.22
C GLU A 102 2.25 -7.34 -0.93
N ASP A 103 2.72 -8.13 -1.90
CA ASP A 103 3.25 -7.61 -3.15
C ASP A 103 2.09 -7.29 -4.09
N ILE A 104 1.86 -5.99 -4.30
CA ILE A 104 0.82 -5.47 -5.20
C ILE A 104 1.41 -4.96 -6.51
N SER A 105 2.67 -5.27 -6.81
CA SER A 105 3.32 -4.93 -8.09
C SER A 105 2.55 -5.39 -9.33
N PRO A 106 1.82 -6.53 -9.33
CA PRO A 106 1.01 -6.91 -10.49
C PRO A 106 -0.06 -5.86 -10.86
N LEU A 107 -0.50 -5.02 -9.92
CA LEU A 107 -1.43 -3.92 -10.23
C LEU A 107 -0.77 -2.85 -11.11
N LEU A 108 0.54 -2.63 -10.97
CA LEU A 108 1.26 -1.69 -11.83
C LEU A 108 1.27 -2.16 -13.29
N ASP A 109 1.34 -3.47 -13.51
CA ASP A 109 1.35 -4.04 -14.86
C ASP A 109 0.00 -3.81 -15.56
N THR A 110 -1.10 -3.70 -14.81
CA THR A 110 -2.43 -3.34 -15.36
C THR A 110 -2.51 -1.90 -15.87
N LEU A 111 -1.70 -0.98 -15.34
CA LEU A 111 -1.66 0.41 -15.80
C LEU A 111 -0.96 0.56 -17.17
N ALA A 112 -0.13 -0.41 -17.54
CA ALA A 112 0.55 -0.45 -18.84
C ALA A 112 -0.33 -1.07 -19.94
N LEU A 113 -1.43 -1.72 -19.58
CA LEU A 113 -2.39 -2.25 -20.55
C LEU A 113 -3.21 -1.09 -21.13
N PRO A 114 -3.52 -1.11 -22.45
CA PRO A 114 -4.50 -0.18 -23.00
C PRO A 114 -5.80 -0.29 -22.21
N PRO A 115 -6.48 0.83 -21.91
CA PRO A 115 -7.80 0.76 -21.30
C PRO A 115 -8.68 -0.12 -22.17
N GLU A 116 -9.33 -1.12 -21.59
CA GLU A 116 -10.28 -1.93 -22.33
C GLU A 116 -11.37 -1.00 -22.83
N HIS A 117 -11.39 -0.76 -24.14
CA HIS A 117 -12.47 -0.05 -24.79
C HIS A 117 -13.70 -0.93 -24.61
N SER A 118 -14.48 -0.65 -23.56
CA SER A 118 -15.81 -1.17 -23.42
C SER A 118 -16.63 -0.56 -24.56
N GLU A 119 -16.60 -1.18 -25.74
CA GLU A 119 -17.63 -0.97 -26.74
C GLU A 119 -18.93 -1.47 -26.11
N SER A 120 -19.65 -0.55 -25.48
CA SER A 120 -21.07 -0.71 -25.25
C SER A 120 -21.72 -0.80 -26.63
N GLY A 121 -21.82 -2.04 -27.11
CA GLY A 121 -22.62 -2.39 -28.28
C GLY A 121 -24.07 -2.00 -28.04
N GLY A 122 -24.39 -0.73 -28.31
CA GLY A 122 -25.75 -0.29 -28.50
C GLY A 122 -26.32 -1.04 -29.69
N PRO A 123 -27.56 -1.55 -29.61
CA PRO A 123 -28.14 -2.36 -30.67
C PRO A 123 -28.15 -1.55 -31.96
N ARG A 124 -27.47 -2.04 -33.00
CA ARG A 124 -27.61 -1.49 -34.34
C ARG A 124 -29.06 -1.74 -34.76
N LEU A 125 -29.88 -0.70 -34.68
CA LEU A 125 -31.22 -0.68 -35.26
C LEU A 125 -31.07 -1.08 -36.73
N GLY A 126 -31.55 -2.29 -37.03
CA GLY A 126 -31.55 -2.85 -38.36
C GLY A 126 -32.32 -1.92 -39.28
N GLY A 127 -31.60 -1.25 -40.17
CA GLY A 127 -32.18 -0.66 -41.35
C GLY A 127 -32.54 -1.78 -42.31
N THR A 128 -33.81 -1.96 -42.56
CA THR A 128 -34.31 -2.51 -43.83
C THR A 128 -35.37 -1.56 -44.34
N SER A 129 -34.95 -0.72 -45.29
CA SER A 129 -35.79 -0.19 -46.36
C SER A 129 -35.60 -1.08 -47.61
N PRO A 130 -36.45 -1.00 -48.65
CA PRO A 130 -37.82 -0.47 -48.73
C PRO A 130 -38.89 -1.58 -48.89
#